data_AF-A0A415D5K8-F1
#
_entry.id   AF-A0A415D5K8-F1
#
_cell.length_a   1.000
_cell.length_b   1.000
_cell.length_c   1.000
_cell.angle_alpha   90.00
_cell.angle_beta   90.00
_cell.angle_gamma   90.00
#
_symmetry.space_group_name_H-M   'P 1'
#
loop_
_entity.id
_entity.type
_entity.pdbx_description
1 polymer ?
#
loop_
_entity_poly.entity_id
_entity_poly.type
_entity_poly.pdbx_seq_one_letter_code
_entity_poly.pdbx_strand_id
1 'polypeptide(L)' 'MKERVELLPPPTDNTMEEFEQYKVRMGYNQEKLKSVRYRMSVYDDFLKEYDYRKKIKGMGRPAQKQRTVKKNRDYSR' A
#
# COMPACT_ATOMS: atom_id res chain seq x y z
N MET A 1 -4.79 -13.93 1.20
CA MET A 1 -4.52 -12.86 0.21
C MET A 1 -4.69 -13.36 -1.22
N LYS A 2 -3.96 -14.40 -1.67
CA LYS A 2 -3.93 -14.83 -3.09
C LYS A 2 -5.31 -15.06 -3.74
N GLU A 3 -6.18 -15.86 -3.12
CA GLU A 3 -7.49 -16.21 -3.68
C GLU A 3 -8.42 -14.98 -3.87
N ARG A 4 -8.37 -14.03 -2.94
CA ARG A 4 -9.14 -12.78 -3.04
C ARG A 4 -8.61 -11.85 -4.12
N VAL A 5 -7.31 -11.93 -4.38
CA VAL A 5 -6.59 -11.01 -5.25
C VAL A 5 -6.74 -11.40 -6.72
N GLU A 6 -6.88 -12.70 -6.99
CA GLU A 6 -7.12 -13.24 -8.34
C GLU A 6 -8.50 -12.86 -8.90
N LEU A 7 -9.50 -12.70 -8.03
CA LEU A 7 -10.87 -12.29 -8.38
C LEU A 7 -11.03 -10.78 -8.64
N LEU A 8 -10.01 -9.98 -8.33
CA LEU A 8 -10.08 -8.53 -8.49
C LEU A 8 -9.81 -8.13 -9.95
N PRO A 9 -10.41 -7.00 -10.41
CA PRO A 9 -10.08 -6.42 -11.69
C PRO A 9 -8.58 -6.08 -11.77
N PRO A 10 -8.00 -5.92 -12.97
CA PRO A 10 -6.64 -5.43 -13.09
C PRO A 10 -6.49 -4.08 -12.36
N PRO A 11 -5.40 -3.88 -11.61
CA PRO A 11 -5.19 -2.65 -10.85
C PRO A 11 -5.04 -1.45 -11.77
N THR A 12 -5.65 -0.32 -11.40
CA THR A 12 -5.49 0.93 -12.14
C THR A 12 -4.13 1.59 -11.82
N ASP A 13 -3.68 2.50 -12.70
CA ASP A 13 -2.45 3.27 -12.48
C ASP A 13 -2.60 4.33 -11.38
N ASN A 14 -3.84 4.62 -10.96
CA ASN A 14 -4.13 5.57 -9.91
C ASN A 14 -4.00 4.91 -8.53
N THR A 15 -2.78 4.85 -8.01
CA THR A 15 -2.44 4.16 -6.75
C THR A 15 -3.28 4.62 -5.56
N MET A 16 -3.72 5.88 -5.54
CA MET A 16 -4.47 6.43 -4.42
C MET A 16 -5.92 5.95 -4.39
N GLU A 17 -6.56 5.81 -5.55
CA GLU A 17 -7.91 5.24 -5.67
C GLU A 17 -7.92 3.75 -5.30
N GLU A 18 -6.91 3.00 -5.73
CA GLU A 18 -6.73 1.60 -5.37
C GLU A 18 -6.53 1.43 -3.86
N PHE A 19 -5.83 2.37 -3.21
CA PHE A 19 -5.68 2.38 -1.76
C PHE A 19 -7.00 2.65 -1.02
N GLU A 20 -7.84 3.57 -1.52
CA GLU A 20 -9.18 3.80 -0.97
C GLU A 20 -10.06 2.55 -1.08
N GLN A 21 -10.06 1.89 -2.25
CA GLN A 21 -10.79 0.63 -2.44
C GLN A 21 -10.26 -0.50 -1.55
N TYR A 22 -8.93 -0.58 -1.35
CA TYR A 22 -8.32 -1.50 -0.41
C TYR A 22 -8.81 -1.27 1.02
N LYS A 23 -8.89 -0.01 1.47
CA LYS A 23 -9.42 0.32 2.80
C LYS A 23 -10.87 -0.12 2.97
N VAL A 24 -11.72 0.14 1.98
CA VAL A 24 -13.13 -0.27 1.99
C VAL A 24 -13.24 -1.80 2.07
N ARG A 25 -12.50 -2.52 1.22
CA ARG A 25 -12.52 -3.99 1.16
C ARG A 25 -12.01 -4.67 2.42
N MET A 26 -11.01 -4.07 3.09
CA MET A 26 -10.45 -4.59 4.33
C MET A 26 -11.20 -4.11 5.58
N GLY A 27 -12.21 -3.24 5.42
CA GLY A 27 -12.98 -2.69 6.55
C GLY A 27 -12.16 -1.78 7.46
N TYR A 28 -11.14 -1.09 6.91
CA TYR A 28 -10.36 -0.13 7.68
C TYR A 28 -11.15 1.17 7.88
N ASN A 29 -11.80 1.30 9.04
CA ASN A 29 -12.48 2.53 9.43
C ASN A 29 -11.49 3.69 9.60
N GLN A 30 -11.89 4.90 9.20
CA GLN A 30 -11.08 6.12 9.36
C GLN A 30 -10.64 6.36 10.81
N GLU A 31 -11.46 5.94 11.78
CA GLU A 31 -11.11 6.02 13.20
C GLU A 31 -9.93 5.14 13.61
N LYS A 32 -9.77 3.98 12.95
CA LYS A 32 -8.64 3.08 13.21
C LYS A 32 -7.35 3.57 12.55
N LEU A 33 -7.46 4.41 11.51
CA LEU A 33 -6.34 5.00 10.77
C LEU A 33 -5.79 6.30 11.38
N LYS A 34 -6.23 6.67 12.59
CA LYS A 34 -5.76 7.87 13.31
C LYS A 34 -4.26 7.84 13.63
N SER A 35 -3.67 6.66 13.81
CA SER A 35 -2.23 6.52 14.05
C SER A 35 -1.43 6.50 12.75
N VAL A 36 -0.45 7.40 12.63
CA VAL A 36 0.48 7.45 11.49
C VAL A 36 1.21 6.11 11.31
N ARG A 37 1.60 5.47 12.41
CA ARG A 37 2.28 4.16 12.38
C ARG A 37 1.39 3.07 11.80
N TYR A 38 0.11 3.07 12.19
CA TYR A 38 -0.87 2.10 11.67
C TYR A 38 -1.24 2.39 10.21
N ARG A 39 -1.40 3.67 9.83
CA ARG A 39 -1.62 4.07 8.45
C ARG A 39 -0.46 3.64 7.54
N MET A 40 0.78 3.75 8.02
CA MET A 40 1.96 3.27 7.31
C MET A 40 1.94 1.75 7.10
N SER A 41 1.65 0.95 8.13
CA SER A 41 1.61 -0.51 7.96
C SER A 41 0.51 -0.96 7.00
N VAL A 42 -0.66 -0.31 7.05
CA VAL A 42 -1.76 -0.58 6.12
C VAL A 42 -1.38 -0.25 4.68
N TYR A 43 -0.63 0.83 4.48
CA TYR A 43 -0.11 1.20 3.16
C TYR A 43 0.95 0.20 2.65
N ASP A 44 1.84 -0.27 3.52
CA ASP A 44 2.84 -1.28 3.14
C ASP A 44 2.18 -2.62 2.74
N ASP A 45 1.11 -3.02 3.43
CA ASP A 45 0.36 -4.23 3.07
C ASP A 45 -0.44 -4.06 1.78
N PHE A 46 -1.00 -2.88 1.54
CA PHE A 46 -1.62 -2.53 0.25
C PHE A 46 -0.61 -2.65 -0.90
N LEU A 47 0.60 -2.11 -0.76
CA LEU A 47 1.62 -2.15 -1.79
C LEU A 47 1.99 -3.58 -2.18
N LYS A 48 2.14 -4.49 -1.20
CA LYS A 48 2.41 -5.91 -1.48
C LYS A 48 1.29 -6.54 -2.33
N GLU A 49 0.05 -6.20 -2.03
CA GLU A 49 -1.10 -6.72 -2.76
C GLU A 49 -1.20 -6.13 -4.18
N TYR A 50 -0.99 -4.82 -4.31
CA TYR A 50 -0.97 -4.09 -5.58
C TYR A 50 0.14 -4.63 -6.51
N ASP A 51 1.35 -4.81 -5.99
CA ASP A 51 2.48 -5.40 -6.71
C ASP A 51 2.18 -6.84 -7.15
N TYR A 52 1.51 -7.62 -6.29
CA TYR A 52 1.11 -8.99 -6.60
C TYR A 52 0.06 -9.04 -7.72
N ARG A 53 -0.94 -8.15 -7.69
CA ARG A 53 -1.93 -8.00 -8.78
C ARG A 53 -1.30 -7.62 -10.10
N LYS A 54 -0.39 -6.64 -10.07
CA LYS A 54 0.36 -6.22 -11.25
C LYS A 54 1.15 -7.39 -11.84
N LYS A 55 1.84 -8.16 -10.99
CA LYS A 55 2.60 -9.35 -11.41
C LYS A 55 1.72 -10.44 -12.05
N ILE A 56 0.55 -10.76 -11.49
CA ILE A 56 -0.35 -11.77 -12.06
C ILE A 56 -0.96 -11.31 -13.38
N LYS A 57 -1.33 -10.03 -13.50
CA LYS A 57 -1.99 -9.47 -14.69
C LYS A 57 -1.00 -9.02 -15.77
N GLY A 58 0.30 -9.29 -15.61
CA GLY A 58 1.34 -8.93 -16.58
C GLY A 58 1.62 -7.41 -16.69
N MET A 59 1.08 -6.61 -15.77
CA MET A 59 1.38 -5.19 -15.68
C MET A 59 2.74 -5.05 -14.97
N GLY A 60 3.76 -4.55 -15.66
CA GLY A 60 5.13 -4.45 -15.13
C GLY A 60 5.23 -3.83 -13.73
N ARG A 61 6.27 -4.20 -12.97
CA ARG A 61 6.47 -3.73 -11.58
C ARG A 61 6.47 -2.19 -11.52
N PRO A 62 5.69 -1.55 -10.64
CA PRO A 62 5.96 -0.16 -10.32
C PRO A 62 7.30 -0.09 -9.56
N ALA A 63 8.14 0.89 -9.92
CA ALA A 63 9.38 1.14 -9.22
C ALA A 63 9.06 1.38 -7.74
N GLN A 64 9.46 0.45 -6.86
CA GLN A 64 9.41 0.64 -5.42
C GLN A 64 10.32 1.83 -5.09
N LYS A 65 9.73 3.04 -4.99
CA LYS A 65 10.42 4.22 -4.49
C LYS A 65 10.74 3.95 -3.02
N GLN A 66 11.92 3.39 -2.80
CA GLN A 66 12.51 3.17 -1.49
C GLN A 66 12.46 4.51 -0.74
N ARG A 67 11.68 4.58 0.34
CA ARG A 67 11.60 5.78 1.18
C ARG A 67 12.97 5.98 1.81
N THR A 68 13.75 6.93 1.31
CA THR A 68 14.97 7.39 1.95
C THR A 68 14.58 8.15 3.22
N VAL A 69 14.53 7.45 4.35
CA VAL A 69 14.42 8.09 5.66
C VAL A 69 15.75 8.82 5.91
N LYS A 70 15.81 10.12 5.60
CA LYS A 70 16.89 11.00 6.05
C LYS A 70 16.82 11.09 7.58
N LYS A 71 17.57 10.23 8.27
CA LYS A 71 17.83 10.36 9.71
C LYS A 71 18.79 11.53 9.92
N ASN A 72 18.28 12.74 10.07
CA ASN A 72 19.05 13.80 10.73
C ASN A 72 18.81 13.65 12.24
N ARG A 73 19.56 12.74 12.87
CA ARG A 73 19.70 12.71 14.33
C ARG A 73 20.90 13.56 14.69
N ASP A 74 20.67 14.85 14.86
CA ASP A 74 21.60 15.71 15.57
C ASP A 74 21.00 16.01 16.94
N TYR A 75 21.34 15.17 17.92
CA TYR A 75 21.25 15.54 19.32
C TYR A 75 22.68 15.87 19.76
N SER A 76 23.14 17.04 19.35
CA SER A 76 24.34 17.64 19.95
C SER A 76 23.91 18.32 21.24
N ARG A 77 24.48 17.82 22.34
CA ARG A 77 24.28 18.18 23.73
C ARG A 77 25.23 19.29 24.14
#